data_AF-W9TKX4-F1
#
_entry.id   AF-W9TKX4-F1
#
_cell.length_a   1.000
_cell.length_b   1.000
_cell.length_c   1.000
_cell.angle_alpha   90.00
_cell.angle_beta   90.00
_cell.angle_gamma   90.00
#
_symmetry.space_group_name_H-M   'P 1'
#
loop_
_entity.id
_entity.type
_entity.pdbx_description
1 polymer ?
#
loop_
_entity_poly.entity_id
_entity_poly.type
_entity_poly.pdbx_seq_one_letter_code
_entity_poly.pdbx_strand_id
1 'polypeptide(L)'
;MGRLPHCSGRAADARIVEAALATADALHLAARSYLTLSGGERQRVHLARVLAQLWPGAEGQVLLLDEPTSMLDPAHQHSILQAARRFAAQGAAVLVVLHDLNLAARYCDRLLLLAEGSAQASGTPQEVLRAEPLRAVFGLEVLVQRHPERGHPLIIAR
;
A
#
# COMPACT_ATOMS: atom_id res chain seq x y z
N MET A 1 7.12 -19.25 0.46
CA MET A 1 6.94 -17.79 0.24
C MET A 1 6.88 -17.43 -1.26
N GLY A 2 5.95 -18.01 -2.04
CA GLY A 2 5.64 -17.54 -3.39
C GLY A 2 6.69 -17.76 -4.51
N ARG A 3 7.93 -18.15 -4.20
CA ARG A 3 9.04 -18.29 -5.17
C ARG A 3 9.01 -19.51 -6.10
N LEU A 4 8.08 -20.46 -5.93
CA LEU A 4 8.02 -21.71 -6.71
C LEU A 4 8.10 -21.53 -8.25
N PRO A 5 7.49 -20.50 -8.87
CA PRO A 5 7.56 -20.31 -10.33
C PRO A 5 8.92 -19.77 -10.83
N HIS A 6 9.83 -19.38 -9.93
CA HIS A 6 11.08 -18.73 -10.30
C HIS A 6 12.26 -19.71 -10.26
N CYS A 7 13.03 -19.76 -11.35
CA CYS A 7 14.22 -20.61 -11.47
C CYS A 7 15.51 -19.91 -10.98
N SER A 8 15.44 -19.11 -9.91
CA SER A 8 16.57 -18.35 -9.35
C SER A 8 17.50 -19.15 -8.45
N GLY A 9 17.07 -20.34 -8.01
CA GLY A 9 17.85 -21.23 -7.16
C GLY A 9 17.74 -20.91 -5.66
N ARG A 10 17.94 -21.94 -4.83
CA ARG A 10 17.65 -21.91 -3.38
C ARG A 10 18.31 -20.77 -2.61
N ALA A 11 19.59 -20.49 -2.88
CA ALA A 11 20.33 -19.44 -2.16
C ALA A 11 19.88 -18.03 -2.55
N ALA A 12 19.47 -17.81 -3.81
CA ALA A 12 18.90 -16.54 -4.22
C ALA A 12 17.48 -16.37 -3.64
N ASP A 13 16.66 -17.43 -3.69
CA ASP A 13 15.31 -17.40 -3.12
C ASP A 13 15.31 -17.14 -1.62
N ALA A 14 16.24 -17.73 -0.87
CA ALA A 14 16.38 -17.48 0.57
C ALA A 14 16.65 -15.99 0.85
N ARG A 15 17.60 -15.39 0.13
CA ARG A 15 17.91 -13.94 0.25
C ARG A 15 16.72 -13.05 -0.12
N ILE A 16 16.00 -13.40 -1.18
CA ILE A 16 14.81 -12.66 -1.61
C ILE A 16 13.71 -12.75 -0.54
N VAL A 17 13.48 -13.93 0.01
CA VAL A 17 12.46 -14.15 1.05
C VAL A 17 12.81 -13.38 2.32
N GLU A 18 14.07 -13.41 2.73
CA GLU A 18 14.55 -12.64 3.89
C GLU A 18 14.36 -11.14 3.69
N ALA A 19 14.78 -10.61 2.52
CA ALA A 19 14.64 -9.19 2.20
C ALA A 19 13.16 -8.75 2.10
N ALA A 20 12.29 -9.60 1.55
CA ALA A 20 10.87 -9.33 1.47
C ALA A 20 10.19 -9.36 2.85
N LEU A 21 10.58 -10.32 3.72
CA LEU A 21 10.13 -10.37 5.12
C LEU A 21 10.58 -9.14 5.90
N ALA A 22 11.83 -8.70 5.74
CA ALA A 22 12.33 -7.48 6.37
C ALA A 22 11.57 -6.23 5.88
N THR A 23 11.32 -6.14 4.56
CA THR A 23 10.60 -5.02 3.95
C THR A 23 9.17 -4.90 4.46
N ALA A 24 8.52 -6.03 4.74
CA ALA A 24 7.16 -6.10 5.25
C ALA A 24 7.08 -6.13 6.80
N ASP A 25 8.18 -5.90 7.51
CA ASP A 25 8.24 -5.98 8.98
C ASP A 25 7.71 -7.32 9.55
N ALA A 26 8.15 -8.42 8.92
CA ALA A 26 7.74 -9.79 9.22
C ALA A 26 8.94 -10.73 9.47
N LEU A 27 10.18 -10.24 9.45
CA LEU A 27 11.36 -11.09 9.61
C LEU A 27 11.36 -11.84 10.95
N HIS A 28 10.90 -11.21 12.03
CA HIS A 28 10.75 -11.83 13.35
C HIS A 28 9.71 -12.97 13.38
N LEU A 29 8.90 -13.12 12.33
CA LEU A 29 7.89 -14.17 12.20
C LEU A 29 8.39 -15.38 11.39
N ALA A 30 9.61 -15.33 10.83
CA ALA A 30 10.09 -16.32 9.86
C ALA A 30 10.04 -17.78 10.35
N ALA A 31 10.26 -18.01 11.65
CA ALA A 31 10.26 -19.34 12.25
C ALA A 31 8.91 -19.73 12.90
N ARG A 32 7.92 -18.82 12.92
CA ARG A 32 6.62 -19.07 13.57
C ARG A 32 5.69 -19.84 12.64
N SER A 33 4.85 -20.70 13.23
CA SER A 33 3.76 -21.33 12.49
C SER A 33 2.76 -20.27 12.02
N TYR A 34 2.42 -20.29 10.74
CA TYR A 34 1.48 -19.35 10.14
C TYR A 34 0.10 -19.36 10.84
N LEU A 35 -0.34 -20.53 11.32
CA LEU A 35 -1.63 -20.69 11.98
C LEU A 35 -1.72 -19.95 13.33
N THR A 36 -0.59 -19.68 13.98
CA THR A 36 -0.52 -18.99 15.28
C THR A 36 -0.37 -17.49 15.15
N LEU A 37 -0.30 -16.96 13.92
CA LEU A 37 -0.17 -15.54 13.67
C LEU A 37 -1.50 -14.81 13.88
N SER A 38 -1.42 -13.60 14.44
CA SER A 38 -2.54 -12.65 14.49
C SER A 38 -2.95 -12.18 13.09
N GLY A 39 -4.11 -11.53 12.96
CA GLY A 39 -4.56 -11.00 11.67
C GLY A 39 -3.54 -10.06 11.01
N GLY A 40 -3.01 -9.10 11.76
CA GLY A 40 -2.00 -8.17 11.24
C GLY A 40 -0.67 -8.84 10.90
N GLU A 41 -0.23 -9.84 11.67
CA GLU A 41 0.95 -10.64 11.35
C GLU A 41 0.78 -11.42 10.04
N ARG A 42 -0.38 -12.05 9.83
CA ARG A 42 -0.71 -12.76 8.59
C ARG A 42 -0.66 -11.83 7.38
N GLN A 43 -1.19 -10.62 7.52
CA GLN A 43 -1.19 -9.59 6.48
C GLN A 43 0.22 -9.16 6.09
N ARG A 44 1.12 -8.97 7.07
CA ARG A 44 2.54 -8.69 6.81
C ARG A 44 3.25 -9.84 6.11
N VAL A 45 2.98 -11.09 6.51
CA VAL A 45 3.52 -12.27 5.82
C VAL A 45 2.98 -12.39 4.38
N HIS A 46 1.70 -12.04 4.16
CA HIS A 46 1.12 -11.97 2.82
C HIS A 46 1.77 -10.90 1.95
N LEU A 47 2.01 -9.71 2.49
CA LEU A 47 2.75 -8.65 1.79
C LEU A 47 4.16 -9.14 1.44
N ALA A 48 4.89 -9.70 2.40
CA ALA A 48 6.22 -10.28 2.17
C ALA A 48 6.21 -11.33 1.05
N ARG A 49 5.18 -12.18 1.01
CA ARG A 49 5.02 -13.20 -0.03
C ARG A 49 4.89 -12.58 -1.42
N VAL A 50 4.08 -11.54 -1.58
CA VAL A 50 3.88 -10.87 -2.88
C VAL A 50 5.14 -10.08 -3.28
N LEU A 51 5.78 -9.39 -2.34
CA LEU A 51 7.06 -8.71 -2.58
C LEU A 51 8.15 -9.70 -3.01
N ALA A 52 8.21 -10.89 -2.41
CA ALA A 52 9.17 -11.93 -2.82
C ALA A 52 8.91 -12.44 -4.24
N GLN A 53 7.65 -12.49 -4.70
CA GLN A 53 7.31 -12.88 -6.06
C GLN A 53 7.74 -11.84 -7.09
N LEU A 54 7.55 -10.57 -6.75
CA LEU A 54 7.88 -9.47 -7.65
C LEU A 54 9.33 -8.98 -7.50
N TRP A 55 10.11 -9.52 -6.55
CA TRP A 55 11.45 -9.03 -6.24
C TRP A 55 12.39 -8.92 -7.46
N PRO A 56 13.17 -7.82 -7.59
CA PRO A 56 13.27 -6.66 -6.67
C PRO A 56 12.16 -5.61 -6.83
N GLY A 57 11.24 -5.77 -7.77
CA GLY A 57 10.51 -4.65 -8.34
C GLY A 57 11.30 -4.18 -9.55
N ALA A 58 10.76 -4.47 -10.72
CA ALA A 58 11.34 -4.13 -12.00
C ALA A 58 10.26 -3.53 -12.89
N GLU A 59 10.71 -2.82 -13.92
CA GLU A 59 9.85 -2.25 -14.93
C GLU A 59 8.93 -3.32 -15.56
N GLY A 60 7.66 -2.97 -15.76
CA GLY A 60 6.64 -3.89 -16.29
C GLY A 60 5.96 -4.79 -15.26
N GLN A 61 6.39 -4.78 -14.00
CA GLN A 61 5.69 -5.49 -12.92
C GLN A 61 4.58 -4.62 -12.31
N VAL A 62 3.47 -5.26 -11.92
CA VAL A 62 2.34 -4.60 -11.29
C VAL A 62 2.04 -5.26 -9.94
N LEU A 63 2.00 -4.46 -8.88
CA LEU A 63 1.58 -4.85 -7.55
C LEU A 63 0.16 -4.32 -7.30
N LEU A 64 -0.79 -5.23 -7.09
CA LEU A 64 -2.18 -4.92 -6.76
C LEU A 64 -2.40 -5.20 -5.26
N LEU A 65 -2.85 -4.19 -4.53
CA LEU A 65 -3.12 -4.28 -3.09
C LEU A 65 -4.56 -3.89 -2.80
N ASP A 66 -5.36 -4.88 -2.39
CA ASP A 66 -6.74 -4.66 -1.99
C ASP A 66 -6.81 -4.45 -0.47
N GLU A 67 -7.20 -3.24 -0.07
CA GLU A 67 -7.30 -2.79 1.33
C GLU A 67 -6.17 -3.30 2.27
N PRO A 68 -4.89 -3.09 1.91
CA PRO A 68 -3.76 -3.70 2.62
C PRO A 68 -3.51 -3.07 3.99
N THR A 69 -4.30 -2.08 4.39
CA THR A 69 -4.22 -1.38 5.68
C THR A 69 -5.37 -1.75 6.64
N SER A 70 -6.32 -2.56 6.19
CA SER A 70 -7.44 -3.03 7.03
C SER A 70 -6.93 -3.77 8.27
N MET A 71 -7.58 -3.58 9.42
CA MET A 71 -7.26 -4.26 10.69
C MET A 71 -5.84 -4.03 11.26
N LEU A 72 -5.12 -3.03 10.75
CA LEU A 72 -3.79 -2.64 11.23
C LEU A 72 -3.84 -1.35 12.04
N ASP A 73 -2.98 -1.24 13.05
CA ASP A 73 -2.75 0.03 13.73
C ASP A 73 -2.03 1.05 12.82
N PRO A 74 -2.05 2.35 13.15
CA PRO A 74 -1.51 3.40 12.29
C PRO A 74 -0.02 3.20 11.90
N ALA A 75 0.80 2.69 12.81
CA ALA A 75 2.23 2.49 12.54
C ALA A 75 2.43 1.42 11.45
N HIS A 76 1.69 0.31 11.55
CA HIS A 76 1.76 -0.75 10.55
C HIS A 76 1.15 -0.34 9.21
N GLN A 77 0.05 0.43 9.20
CA GLN A 77 -0.50 0.99 7.96
C GLN A 77 0.55 1.82 7.20
N HIS A 78 1.26 2.69 7.91
CA HIS A 78 2.35 3.48 7.33
C HIS A 78 3.51 2.62 6.83
N SER A 79 3.91 1.58 7.57
CA SER A 79 4.99 0.67 7.18
C SER A 79 4.69 -0.03 5.85
N ILE A 80 3.47 -0.56 5.70
CA ILE A 80 3.03 -1.24 4.47
C ILE A 80 3.02 -0.28 3.27
N LEU A 81 2.47 0.93 3.44
CA LEU A 81 2.42 1.90 2.35
C LEU A 81 3.81 2.45 1.99
N GLN A 82 4.72 2.55 2.96
CA GLN A 82 6.13 2.87 2.68
C GLN A 82 6.84 1.74 1.92
N ALA A 83 6.55 0.47 2.22
CA ALA A 83 7.06 -0.66 1.46
C ALA A 83 6.54 -0.63 0.01
N ALA A 84 5.24 -0.43 -0.18
CA ALA A 84 4.63 -0.30 -1.50
C ALA A 84 5.24 0.87 -2.30
N ARG A 85 5.43 2.03 -1.66
CA ARG A 85 6.07 3.20 -2.28
C ARG A 85 7.52 2.94 -2.70
N ARG A 86 8.30 2.24 -1.86
CA ARG A 86 9.67 1.82 -2.21
C ARG A 86 9.69 0.85 -3.39
N PHE A 87 8.68 -0.01 -3.49
CA PHE A 87 8.52 -0.92 -4.62
C PHE A 87 8.23 -0.16 -5.92
N ALA A 88 7.33 0.84 -5.86
CA ALA A 88 7.06 1.72 -6.98
C ALA A 88 8.31 2.50 -7.44
N ALA A 89 9.11 3.00 -6.49
CA ALA A 89 10.34 3.72 -6.78
C ALA A 89 11.42 2.87 -7.49
N GLN A 90 11.29 1.54 -7.50
CA GLN A 90 12.17 0.62 -8.22
C GLN A 90 11.70 0.33 -9.66
N GLY A 91 10.59 0.96 -10.10
CA GLY A 91 10.07 0.87 -11.47
C GLY A 91 8.80 0.02 -11.61
N ALA A 92 8.31 -0.60 -10.53
CA ALA A 92 7.05 -1.31 -10.55
C ALA A 92 5.85 -0.35 -10.53
N ALA A 93 4.74 -0.72 -11.15
CA ALA A 93 3.47 -0.04 -10.96
C ALA A 93 2.77 -0.59 -9.70
N VAL A 94 2.20 0.29 -8.88
CA VAL A 94 1.44 -0.11 -7.69
C VAL A 94 0.04 0.47 -7.76
N LEU A 95 -0.97 -0.40 -7.70
CA LEU A 95 -2.37 -0.01 -7.50
C LEU A 95 -2.79 -0.45 -6.11
N VAL A 96 -3.28 0.50 -5.31
CA VAL A 96 -3.74 0.22 -3.95
C VAL A 96 -5.14 0.80 -3.74
N VAL A 97 -6.01 -0.01 -3.13
CA VAL A 97 -7.34 0.42 -2.67
C VAL A 97 -7.22 0.86 -1.22
N LEU A 98 -7.60 2.11 -0.92
CA LEU A 98 -7.52 2.72 0.42
C LEU A 98 -8.82 3.43 0.76
N HIS A 99 -9.25 3.27 2.01
CA HIS A 99 -10.39 4.00 2.58
C HIS A 99 -9.99 5.29 3.29
N ASP A 100 -8.74 5.40 3.74
CA ASP A 100 -8.24 6.59 4.40
C ASP A 100 -7.68 7.59 3.37
N LEU A 101 -8.35 8.73 3.24
CA LEU A 101 -8.01 9.79 2.30
C LEU A 101 -6.65 10.44 2.60
N ASN A 102 -6.25 10.51 3.87
CA ASN A 102 -4.97 11.10 4.29
C ASN A 102 -3.80 10.16 3.99
N LEU A 103 -4.00 8.84 4.13
CA LEU A 103 -3.04 7.85 3.66
C LEU A 103 -2.91 7.91 2.13
N ALA A 104 -4.02 7.95 1.41
CA ALA A 104 -4.02 8.08 -0.05
C ALA A 104 -3.28 9.36 -0.50
N ALA A 105 -3.58 10.50 0.14
CA ALA A 105 -2.92 11.79 -0.14
C ALA A 105 -1.39 11.74 0.05
N ARG A 106 -0.93 11.01 1.05
CA ARG A 106 0.48 10.94 1.45
C ARG A 106 1.31 10.02 0.57
N TYR A 107 0.75 8.90 0.12
CA TYR A 107 1.52 7.82 -0.49
C TYR A 107 1.31 7.64 -1.98
N CYS A 108 0.18 8.09 -2.54
CA CYS A 108 -0.15 7.89 -3.94
C CYS A 108 0.28 9.09 -4.80
N ASP A 109 0.85 8.80 -5.97
CA ASP A 109 1.16 9.84 -6.96
C ASP A 109 -0.09 10.31 -7.71
N ARG A 110 -1.04 9.39 -7.90
CA ARG A 110 -2.34 9.64 -8.52
C ARG A 110 -3.45 8.93 -7.76
N LEU A 111 -4.63 9.52 -7.78
CA LEU A 111 -5.84 9.00 -7.18
C LEU A 111 -6.91 8.82 -8.24
N LEU A 112 -7.80 7.86 -7.97
CA LEU A 112 -9.02 7.61 -8.71
C LEU A 112 -10.14 7.50 -7.68
N LEU A 113 -11.05 8.47 -7.67
CA LEU A 113 -12.28 8.38 -6.89
C LEU A 113 -13.32 7.62 -7.70
N LEU A 114 -13.85 6.55 -7.10
CA LEU A 114 -14.88 5.70 -7.67
C LEU A 114 -16.16 5.84 -6.85
N ALA A 115 -17.29 6.07 -7.54
CA ALA A 115 -18.62 6.00 -6.95
C ALA A 115 -19.57 5.34 -7.96
N GLU A 116 -20.45 4.47 -7.47
CA GLU A 116 -21.48 3.80 -8.29
C GLU A 116 -20.91 3.13 -9.56
N GLY A 117 -19.73 2.52 -9.44
CA GLY A 117 -19.06 1.82 -10.55
C GLY A 117 -18.44 2.73 -11.62
N SER A 118 -18.38 4.04 -11.39
CA SER A 118 -17.83 5.02 -12.34
C SER A 118 -16.75 5.90 -11.72
N ALA A 119 -15.82 6.36 -12.56
CA ALA A 119 -14.75 7.28 -12.17
C ALA A 119 -15.30 8.69 -12.02
N GLN A 120 -15.29 9.19 -10.78
CA GLN A 120 -15.79 10.53 -10.45
C GLN A 120 -14.70 11.59 -10.59
N ALA A 121 -13.46 11.24 -10.25
CA ALA A 121 -12.30 12.10 -10.43
C ALA A 121 -11.03 11.26 -10.58
N SER A 122 -10.09 11.73 -11.41
CA SER A 122 -8.76 11.13 -11.53
C SER A 122 -7.70 12.20 -11.73
N GLY A 123 -6.58 12.08 -11.03
CA GLY A 123 -5.52 13.09 -11.06
C GLY A 123 -4.55 12.92 -9.90
N THR A 124 -3.77 13.96 -9.63
CA THR A 124 -2.94 14.07 -8.43
C THR A 124 -3.80 14.19 -7.16
N PRO A 125 -3.25 13.92 -5.96
CA PRO A 125 -3.96 14.18 -4.70
C PRO A 125 -4.54 15.59 -4.60
N GLN A 126 -3.82 16.62 -5.06
CA GLN A 126 -4.26 18.02 -5.02
C GLN A 126 -5.43 18.31 -5.98
N GLU A 127 -5.51 17.59 -7.09
CA GLU A 127 -6.61 17.73 -8.05
C GLU A 127 -7.87 17.01 -7.59
N VAL A 128 -7.70 15.84 -6.97
CA VAL A 128 -8.78 14.92 -6.62
C VAL A 128 -9.37 15.18 -5.23
N LEU A 129 -8.53 15.44 -4.22
CA LEU A 129 -8.97 15.60 -2.82
C LEU A 129 -9.40 17.05 -2.56
N ARG A 130 -10.53 17.44 -3.16
CA ARG A 130 -11.18 18.74 -2.97
C ARG A 130 -12.53 18.57 -2.27
N ALA A 131 -13.04 19.67 -1.71
CA ALA A 131 -14.28 19.65 -0.96
C ALA A 131 -15.50 19.18 -1.80
N GLU A 132 -15.69 19.69 -3.03
CA GLU A 132 -16.85 19.29 -3.83
C GLU A 132 -16.82 17.81 -4.24
N PRO A 133 -15.71 17.24 -4.79
CA PRO A 133 -15.65 15.82 -5.12
C PRO A 133 -15.85 14.91 -3.90
N LEU A 134 -15.26 15.24 -2.76
CA LEU A 134 -15.39 14.43 -1.55
C LEU A 134 -16.81 14.47 -0.98
N ARG A 135 -17.50 15.61 -1.06
CA ARG A 135 -18.91 15.71 -0.71
C ARG A 135 -19.80 14.89 -1.64
N ALA A 136 -19.53 14.92 -2.95
CA ALA A 136 -20.31 14.18 -3.94
C ALA A 136 -20.16 12.65 -3.79
N VAL A 137 -18.93 12.18 -3.52
CA VAL A 137 -18.60 10.75 -3.45
C VAL A 137 -18.90 10.13 -2.08
N PHE A 138 -18.55 10.84 -1.00
CA PHE A 138 -18.62 10.29 0.36
C PHE A 138 -19.72 10.94 1.21
N GLY A 139 -20.40 11.97 0.72
CA GLY A 139 -21.35 12.75 1.53
C GLY A 139 -20.67 13.53 2.67
N LEU A 140 -19.35 13.67 2.64
CA LEU A 140 -18.56 14.28 3.71
C LEU A 140 -18.33 15.77 3.46
N GLU A 141 -18.70 16.61 4.44
CA GLU A 141 -18.20 17.98 4.49
C GLU A 141 -16.80 18.00 5.08
N VAL A 142 -15.84 18.51 4.31
CA VAL A 142 -14.43 18.49 4.68
C VAL A 142 -13.79 19.87 4.56
N LEU A 143 -12.84 20.13 5.44
CA LEU A 143 -11.82 21.15 5.26
C LEU A 143 -10.57 20.49 4.68
N VAL A 144 -10.12 21.00 3.53
CA VAL A 144 -8.85 20.56 2.92
C VAL A 144 -7.79 21.62 3.24
N GLN A 145 -6.77 21.22 3.98
CA GLN A 145 -5.59 22.04 4.25
C GLN A 145 -4.36 21.45 3.60
N ARG A 146 -3.30 22.24 3.49
CA ARG A 146 -1.99 21.73 3.07
C ARG A 146 -1.27 21.16 4.30
N HIS A 147 -0.76 19.94 4.21
CA HIS A 147 0.01 19.33 5.29
C HIS A 147 1.25 20.20 5.57
N PRO A 148 1.48 20.62 6.83
CA PRO A 148 2.48 21.64 7.15
C PRO A 148 3.92 21.21 6.81
N GLU A 149 4.25 19.94 7.00
CA GLU A 149 5.60 19.42 6.74
C GLU A 149 5.80 18.83 5.34
N ARG A 150 4.77 18.24 4.74
CA ARG A 150 4.89 17.38 3.54
C ARG A 150 4.19 17.94 2.31
N GLY A 151 3.37 18.98 2.46
CA GLY A 151 2.75 19.69 1.35
C GLY A 151 1.61 18.98 0.61
N HIS A 152 1.32 17.71 0.92
CA HIS A 152 0.15 17.00 0.38
C HIS A 152 -1.16 17.51 1.03
N PRO A 153 -2.33 17.27 0.43
CA PRO A 153 -3.61 17.57 1.06
C PRO A 153 -3.77 16.84 2.40
N LEU A 154 -4.34 17.54 3.38
CA LEU A 154 -4.80 17.02 4.66
C LEU A 154 -6.32 17.25 4.75
N ILE A 155 -7.06 16.19 4.96
CA ILE A 155 -8.52 16.15 4.94
C ILE A 155 -8.99 16.06 6.38
N ILE A 156 -9.77 17.06 6.79
CA ILE A 156 -10.34 17.19 8.13
C ILE A 156 -11.85 17.20 7.98
N ALA A 157 -12.53 16.23 8.59
CA ALA A 157 -14.00 16.22 8.63
C ALA A 157 -14.51 17.41 9.44
N ARG A 158 -15.59 18.04 8.97
CA ARG A 158 -16.31 19.07 9.73
C ARG A 158 -17.33 18.46 10.67
#